data_AF-D5MCW5-F1
#
_entry.id   AF-D5MCW5-F1
#
_cell.length_a   1.000
_cell.length_b   1.000
_cell.length_c   1.000
_cell.angle_alpha   90.00
_cell.angle_beta   90.00
_cell.angle_gamma   90.00
#
_symmetry.space_group_name_H-M   'P 1'
#
loop_
_entity.id
_entity.type
_entity.pdbx_description
1 polymer ?
#
loop_
_entity_poly.entity_id
_entity_poly.type
_entity_poly.pdbx_seq_one_letter_code
_entity_poly.pdbx_strand_id
1 'polypeptide(L)'
;MPGIDKLPIEETLEDSPQTRSLLGVFEEDATAISNYMNQLYQAMHRIYDAQNELSAATHLTSKLLREYEKQRFPLGGDDEVMSSTLQQFSKVIDELSSCHAVLSTQLADAMMFPISQFKERDLKEILTLKEVFQIASNDHDAAINRYSRLSKKRENDKVKYEVTEDVYTSRKKQHQTMMHYFCALNTLEYKKKIALLEPLLGYMQAQVNMFWIISALKALY
;
A
#
# COMPACT_ATOMS: atom_id res chain seq x y z
N MET A 1 -25.10 -4.26 11.09
CA MET A 1 -24.36 -3.92 9.86
C MET A 1 -24.86 -4.85 8.77
N PRO A 2 -25.26 -4.37 7.58
CA PRO A 2 -25.45 -5.27 6.45
C PRO A 2 -24.14 -6.06 6.23
N GLY A 3 -24.27 -7.33 5.86
CA GLY A 3 -23.14 -8.23 5.64
C GLY A 3 -22.21 -7.70 4.54
N ILE A 4 -20.94 -8.13 4.56
CA ILE A 4 -20.02 -7.83 3.46
C ILE A 4 -20.54 -8.58 2.23
N ASP A 5 -20.81 -7.85 1.15
CA ASP A 5 -21.17 -8.43 -0.13
C ASP A 5 -20.04 -9.34 -0.61
N LYS A 6 -20.39 -10.54 -1.11
CA LYS A 6 -19.42 -11.57 -1.45
C LYS A 6 -19.72 -12.14 -2.82
N LEU A 7 -18.68 -12.30 -3.63
CA LEU A 7 -18.73 -13.04 -4.87
C LEU A 7 -18.90 -14.55 -4.58
N PRO A 8 -19.93 -15.21 -5.14
CA PRO A 8 -20.16 -16.64 -4.95
C PRO A 8 -19.14 -17.45 -5.76
N ILE A 9 -18.31 -18.25 -5.09
CA ILE A 9 -17.24 -19.02 -5.74
C ILE A 9 -17.84 -20.22 -6.49
N GLU A 10 -18.93 -20.76 -5.96
CA GLU A 10 -19.72 -21.84 -6.53
C GLU A 10 -20.28 -21.52 -7.92
N GLU A 11 -20.52 -20.25 -8.25
CA GLU A 11 -21.03 -19.82 -9.56
C GLU A 11 -19.94 -19.65 -10.63
N THR A 12 -18.66 -19.73 -10.26
CA THR A 12 -17.55 -19.49 -11.21
C THR A 12 -17.47 -20.53 -12.32
N LEU A 13 -18.01 -21.74 -12.12
CA LEU A 13 -18.06 -22.74 -13.19
C LEU A 13 -19.20 -22.47 -14.17
N GLU A 14 -20.32 -21.92 -13.71
CA GLU A 14 -21.45 -21.56 -14.58
C GLU A 14 -21.07 -20.39 -15.49
N ASP A 15 -20.32 -19.42 -14.96
CA ASP A 15 -19.85 -18.23 -15.67
C ASP A 15 -21.01 -17.43 -16.31
N SER A 16 -22.08 -17.25 -15.53
CA SER A 16 -23.29 -16.58 -16.01
C SER A 16 -23.06 -15.08 -16.28
N PRO A 17 -23.82 -14.47 -17.20
CA PRO A 17 -23.80 -13.01 -17.40
C PRO A 17 -24.08 -12.22 -16.11
N GLN A 18 -24.92 -12.75 -15.22
CA GLN A 18 -25.24 -12.16 -13.93
C GLN A 18 -24.02 -12.18 -13.01
N THR A 19 -23.31 -13.32 -12.92
CA THR A 19 -22.07 -13.47 -12.16
C THR A 19 -20.97 -12.54 -12.70
N ARG A 20 -20.87 -12.38 -14.04
CA ARG A 20 -19.96 -11.42 -14.69
C ARG A 20 -20.32 -9.96 -14.42
N SER A 21 -21.61 -9.63 -14.38
CA SER A 21 -22.08 -8.29 -14.02
C SER A 21 -21.73 -7.96 -12.57
N LEU A 22 -21.93 -8.90 -11.64
CA LEU A 22 -21.56 -8.72 -10.25
C LEU A 22 -20.04 -8.57 -10.10
N LEU A 23 -19.25 -9.40 -10.80
CA LEU A 23 -17.79 -9.24 -10.86
C LEU A 23 -17.42 -7.81 -11.28
N GLY A 24 -18.06 -7.26 -12.31
CA GLY A 24 -17.84 -5.88 -12.76
C GLY A 24 -18.01 -4.84 -11.65
N VAL A 25 -19.02 -5.00 -10.79
CA VAL A 25 -19.22 -4.11 -9.62
C VAL A 25 -18.05 -4.20 -8.63
N PHE A 26 -17.55 -5.41 -8.36
CA PHE A 26 -16.37 -5.59 -7.51
C PHE A 26 -15.09 -5.01 -8.15
N GLU A 27 -14.95 -5.08 -9.47
CA GLU A 27 -13.83 -4.49 -10.19
C GLU A 27 -13.87 -2.95 -10.16
N GLU A 28 -15.06 -2.36 -10.26
CA GLU A 28 -15.28 -0.91 -10.12
C GLU A 28 -14.90 -0.45 -8.70
N ASP A 29 -15.37 -1.15 -7.66
CA ASP A 29 -15.00 -0.83 -6.28
C ASP A 29 -13.49 -1.01 -6.03
N ALA A 30 -12.89 -2.09 -6.54
CA ALA A 30 -11.45 -2.32 -6.47
C ALA A 30 -10.64 -1.19 -7.14
N THR A 31 -11.16 -0.64 -8.23
CA THR A 31 -10.56 0.52 -8.91
C THR A 31 -10.71 1.79 -8.07
N ALA A 32 -11.90 2.03 -7.52
CA ALA A 32 -12.17 3.18 -6.66
C ALA A 32 -11.29 3.17 -5.39
N ILE A 33 -11.19 2.03 -4.70
CA ILE A 33 -10.36 1.90 -3.50
C ILE A 33 -8.87 2.05 -3.84
N SER A 34 -8.41 1.53 -4.98
CA SER A 34 -7.04 1.72 -5.43
C SER A 34 -6.72 3.20 -5.66
N ASN A 35 -7.59 3.93 -6.36
CA ASN A 35 -7.41 5.37 -6.60
C ASN A 35 -7.41 6.18 -5.30
N TYR A 36 -8.31 5.87 -4.37
CA TYR A 36 -8.38 6.52 -3.08
C TYR A 36 -7.12 6.25 -2.23
N MET A 37 -6.71 4.99 -2.13
CA MET A 37 -5.54 4.59 -1.34
C MET A 37 -4.24 5.17 -1.91
N ASN A 38 -4.13 5.36 -3.23
CA ASN A 38 -3.01 6.06 -3.84
C ASN A 38 -2.93 7.53 -3.41
N GLN A 39 -4.06 8.23 -3.32
CA GLN A 39 -4.09 9.61 -2.83
C GLN A 39 -3.74 9.70 -1.34
N LEU A 40 -4.29 8.78 -0.53
CA LEU A 40 -3.98 8.71 0.90
C LEU A 40 -2.49 8.41 1.13
N TYR A 41 -1.93 7.46 0.37
CA TYR A 41 -0.51 7.14 0.37
C TYR A 41 0.34 8.38 0.09
N GLN A 42 0.02 9.15 -0.95
CA GLN A 42 0.78 10.37 -1.28
C GLN A 42 0.71 11.41 -0.16
N ALA A 43 -0.44 11.57 0.48
CA ALA A 43 -0.58 12.48 1.62
C ALA A 43 0.27 12.03 2.82
N MET A 44 0.21 10.74 3.19
CA MET A 44 1.01 10.16 4.27
C MET A 44 2.51 10.22 3.98
N HIS A 45 2.91 9.95 2.74
CA HIS A 45 4.30 10.05 2.30
C HIS A 45 4.84 11.47 2.47
N ARG A 46 4.07 12.49 2.09
CA ARG A 46 4.46 13.89 2.29
C ARG A 46 4.63 14.25 3.76
N ILE A 47 3.79 13.71 4.65
CA ILE A 47 3.94 13.89 6.11
C ILE A 47 5.26 13.27 6.57
N TYR A 48 5.54 12.03 6.15
CA TYR A 48 6.75 11.32 6.49
C TYR A 48 8.02 12.05 6.01
N ASP A 49 8.04 12.51 4.76
CA ASP A 49 9.15 13.27 4.19
C ASP A 49 9.39 14.58 4.95
N ALA A 50 8.31 15.33 5.23
CA ALA A 50 8.41 16.58 5.97
C ALA A 50 8.95 16.36 7.39
N GLN A 51 8.55 15.27 8.05
CA GLN A 51 9.05 14.91 9.37
C GLN A 51 10.54 14.53 9.34
N ASN A 52 10.99 13.81 8.32
CA ASN A 52 12.42 13.50 8.12
C ASN A 52 13.25 14.77 7.88
N GLU A 53 12.77 15.67 7.03
CA GLU A 53 13.44 16.94 6.77
C GLU A 53 13.51 17.80 8.04
N LEU A 54 12.42 17.87 8.81
CA LEU A 54 12.40 18.58 10.08
C LEU A 54 13.43 18.00 11.07
N SER A 55 13.53 16.67 11.16
CA SER A 55 14.54 16.01 11.98
C SER A 55 15.97 16.42 11.56
N ALA A 56 16.26 16.39 10.26
CA ALA A 56 17.57 16.74 9.73
C ALA A 56 17.91 18.22 9.94
N ALA A 57 16.98 19.13 9.65
CA ALA A 57 17.15 20.56 9.83
C ALA A 57 17.36 20.94 11.31
N THR A 58 16.61 20.30 12.22
CA THR A 58 16.74 20.52 13.67
C THR A 58 18.12 20.06 14.17
N HIS A 59 18.57 18.88 13.73
CA HIS A 59 19.90 18.38 14.07
C HIS A 59 21.03 19.29 13.53
N LEU A 60 20.91 19.74 12.27
CA LEU A 60 21.86 20.69 11.68
C LEU A 60 21.90 22.00 12.47
N THR A 61 20.75 22.50 12.91
CA THR A 61 20.66 23.71 13.74
C THR A 61 21.43 23.54 15.05
N SER A 62 21.21 22.44 15.77
CA SER A 62 21.98 22.09 16.98
C SER A 62 23.49 22.09 16.72
N LYS A 63 23.91 21.42 15.63
CA LYS A 63 25.33 21.35 15.23
C LYS A 63 25.94 22.73 14.98
N LEU A 64 25.27 23.60 14.23
CA LEU A 64 25.78 24.94 13.91
C LEU A 64 25.91 25.82 15.16
N LEU A 65 25.00 25.69 16.13
CA LEU A 65 25.11 26.40 17.41
C LEU A 65 26.36 25.96 18.20
N ARG A 66 26.69 24.66 18.21
CA ARG A 66 27.93 24.15 18.82
C ARG A 66 29.18 24.59 18.09
N GLU A 67 29.10 24.80 16.78
CA GLU A 67 30.23 25.23 15.96
C GLU A 67 30.54 26.72 16.11
N TYR A 68 29.65 27.51 16.71
CA TYR A 68 29.84 28.95 16.91
C TYR A 68 31.15 29.26 17.65
N GLU A 69 31.47 28.54 18.73
CA GLU A 69 32.70 28.76 19.53
C GLU A 69 33.99 28.46 18.74
N LYS A 70 33.89 27.68 17.65
CA LYS A 70 35.02 27.30 16.81
C LYS A 70 35.28 28.34 15.71
N GLN A 71 34.33 29.24 15.47
CA GLN A 71 34.46 30.27 14.45
C GLN A 71 35.37 31.40 14.92
N ARG A 72 36.28 31.82 14.06
CA ARG A 72 37.14 32.98 14.32
C ARG A 72 36.46 34.25 13.82
N PHE A 73 35.76 34.93 14.71
CA PHE A 73 35.17 36.23 14.41
C PHE A 73 36.23 37.34 14.58
N PRO A 74 36.55 38.14 13.54
CA PRO A 74 37.58 39.19 13.62
C PRO A 74 37.29 40.29 14.65
N LEU A 75 36.02 40.45 15.02
CA LEU A 75 35.53 41.40 16.02
C LEU A 75 34.99 40.69 17.28
N GLY A 76 35.08 39.36 17.35
CA GLY A 76 34.60 38.58 18.48
C GLY A 76 35.58 38.70 19.64
N GLY A 77 35.11 39.22 20.78
CA GLY A 77 35.80 39.05 22.05
C GLY A 77 35.47 37.68 22.67
N ASP A 78 36.09 37.37 23.82
CA ASP A 78 35.71 36.22 24.65
C ASP A 78 34.37 36.50 25.35
N ASP A 79 33.26 36.33 24.61
CA ASP A 79 31.91 36.36 25.18
C ASP A 79 31.52 34.97 25.69
N GLU A 80 31.99 34.65 26.90
CA GLU A 80 31.70 33.38 27.58
C GLU A 80 30.19 33.18 27.83
N VAL A 81 29.44 34.27 28.02
CA VAL A 81 27.99 34.21 28.25
C VAL A 81 27.27 33.79 26.97
N MET A 82 27.63 34.37 25.83
CA MET A 82 27.09 33.97 24.53
C MET A 82 27.43 32.50 24.24
N SER A 83 28.70 32.10 24.40
CA SER A 83 29.13 30.73 24.12
C SER A 83 28.37 29.71 24.97
N SER A 84 28.33 29.92 26.29
CA SER A 84 27.60 29.03 27.21
C SER A 84 26.10 28.98 26.94
N THR A 85 25.47 30.10 26.57
CA THR A 85 24.05 30.15 26.20
C THR A 85 23.76 29.36 24.92
N LEU A 86 24.58 29.51 23.88
CA LEU A 86 24.42 28.75 22.63
C LEU A 86 24.65 27.25 22.84
N GLN A 87 25.59 26.87 23.71
CA GLN A 87 25.78 25.47 24.09
C GLN A 87 24.54 24.89 24.76
N GLN A 88 23.90 25.62 25.68
CA GLN A 88 22.63 25.20 26.31
C GLN A 88 21.51 25.05 25.28
N PHE A 89 21.32 26.01 24.38
CA PHE A 89 20.34 25.89 23.30
C PHE A 89 20.60 24.70 22.39
N SER A 90 21.87 24.48 22.03
CA SER A 90 22.25 23.36 21.18
C SER A 90 21.84 22.02 21.79
N LYS A 91 21.99 21.86 23.11
CA LYS A 91 21.64 20.63 23.82
C LYS A 91 20.13 20.35 23.72
N VAL A 92 19.30 21.34 24.01
CA VAL A 92 17.84 21.20 23.94
C VAL A 92 17.37 20.94 22.51
N ILE A 93 17.96 21.61 21.52
CA ILE A 93 17.63 21.39 20.10
C ILE A 93 18.07 20.00 19.64
N ASP A 94 19.19 19.47 20.13
CA ASP A 94 19.65 18.11 19.84
C ASP A 94 18.68 17.05 20.40
N GLU A 95 18.20 17.26 21.62
CA GLU A 95 17.17 16.41 22.25
C GLU A 95 15.86 16.45 21.45
N LEU A 96 15.45 17.64 20.98
CA LEU A 96 14.28 17.79 20.10
C LEU A 96 14.49 17.06 18.76
N SER A 97 15.68 17.17 18.15
CA SER A 97 16.00 16.46 16.92
C SER A 97 15.91 14.94 17.10
N SER A 98 16.30 14.42 18.26
CA SER A 98 16.17 13.00 18.60
C SER A 98 14.69 12.58 18.72
N CYS A 99 13.83 13.44 19.27
CA CYS A 99 12.38 13.20 19.29
C CYS A 99 11.81 13.13 17.87
N HIS A 100 12.24 14.03 16.98
CA HIS A 100 11.82 14.00 15.58
C HIS A 100 12.28 12.74 14.85
N ALA A 101 13.51 12.28 15.10
CA ALA A 101 14.04 11.05 14.52
C ALA A 101 13.26 9.81 14.98
N VAL A 102 12.92 9.72 16.28
CA VAL A 102 12.07 8.64 16.80
C VAL A 102 10.69 8.66 16.15
N LEU A 103 10.08 9.84 16.02
CA LEU A 103 8.79 9.99 15.34
C LEU A 103 8.90 9.55 13.87
N SER A 104 9.96 9.94 13.15
CA SER A 104 10.21 9.48 11.77
C SER A 104 10.22 7.96 11.66
N THR A 105 10.96 7.27 12.53
CA THR A 105 10.99 5.79 12.53
C THR A 105 9.60 5.20 12.79
N GLN A 106 8.85 5.74 13.76
CA GLN A 106 7.49 5.27 14.03
C GLN A 106 6.55 5.51 12.85
N LEU A 107 6.67 6.64 12.14
CA LEU A 107 5.90 6.90 10.92
C LEU A 107 6.27 5.94 9.79
N ALA A 108 7.56 5.60 9.63
CA ALA A 108 8.00 4.62 8.65
C ALA A 108 7.34 3.25 8.91
N ASP A 109 7.42 2.78 10.15
CA ASP A 109 7.01 1.41 10.51
C ASP A 109 5.49 1.26 10.68
N ALA A 110 4.84 2.22 11.33
CA ALA A 110 3.43 2.10 11.72
C ALA A 110 2.45 2.80 10.77
N MET A 111 2.93 3.70 9.91
CA MET A 111 2.10 4.38 8.91
C MET A 111 2.50 4.00 7.49
N MET A 112 3.76 4.22 7.10
CA MET A 112 4.20 4.04 5.70
C MET A 112 4.30 2.57 5.29
N PHE A 113 4.83 1.69 6.13
CA PHE A 113 4.93 0.27 5.82
C PHE A 113 3.57 -0.40 5.52
N PRO A 114 2.52 -0.30 6.38
CA PRO A 114 1.25 -0.97 6.11
C PRO A 114 0.55 -0.44 4.85
N ILE A 115 0.55 0.87 4.61
CA ILE A 115 -0.07 1.44 3.40
C ILE A 115 0.71 1.11 2.13
N SER A 116 2.05 1.06 2.20
CA SER A 116 2.91 0.63 1.08
C SER A 116 2.65 -0.85 0.78
N GLN A 117 2.57 -1.69 1.80
CA GLN A 117 2.30 -3.12 1.66
C GLN A 117 0.94 -3.36 0.98
N PHE A 118 -0.12 -2.67 1.42
CA PHE A 118 -1.43 -2.79 0.79
C PHE A 118 -1.39 -2.40 -0.70
N LYS A 119 -0.71 -1.29 -1.02
CA LYS A 119 -0.59 -0.79 -2.40
C LYS A 119 0.24 -1.71 -3.30
N GLU A 120 1.40 -2.16 -2.82
CA GLU A 120 2.40 -2.84 -3.65
C GLU A 120 2.21 -4.35 -3.72
N ARG A 121 1.57 -4.94 -2.71
CA ARG A 121 1.26 -6.37 -2.66
C ARG A 121 -0.21 -6.62 -2.96
N ASP A 122 -1.10 -6.13 -2.11
CA ASP A 122 -2.50 -6.58 -2.13
C ASP A 122 -3.25 -6.04 -3.36
N LEU A 123 -3.11 -4.76 -3.69
CA LEU A 123 -3.72 -4.21 -4.93
C LEU A 123 -3.05 -4.75 -6.20
N LYS A 124 -1.74 -5.02 -6.16
CA LYS A 124 -1.01 -5.57 -7.32
C LYS A 124 -1.40 -7.03 -7.60
N GLU A 125 -1.66 -7.81 -6.55
CA GLU A 125 -2.20 -9.17 -6.65
C GLU A 125 -3.55 -9.17 -7.38
N ILE A 126 -4.45 -8.25 -7.05
CA ILE A 126 -5.76 -8.10 -7.71
C ILE A 126 -5.60 -7.84 -9.21
N LEU A 127 -4.71 -6.93 -9.60
CA LEU A 127 -4.44 -6.64 -11.02
C LEU A 127 -3.84 -7.84 -11.76
N THR A 128 -2.95 -8.58 -11.10
CA THR A 128 -2.32 -9.77 -11.68
C THR A 128 -3.35 -10.88 -11.91
N LEU A 129 -4.19 -11.15 -10.91
CA LEU A 129 -5.24 -12.17 -11.01
C LEU A 129 -6.30 -11.79 -12.05
N LYS A 130 -6.66 -10.50 -12.15
CA LYS A 130 -7.54 -10.00 -13.21
C LYS A 130 -6.99 -10.31 -14.60
N GLU A 131 -5.71 -9.96 -14.83
CA GLU A 131 -5.06 -10.19 -16.13
C GLU A 131 -4.99 -11.69 -16.47
N VAL A 132 -4.56 -12.51 -15.50
CA VAL A 132 -4.47 -13.96 -15.67
C VAL A 132 -5.84 -14.59 -15.97
N PHE A 133 -6.89 -14.15 -15.29
CA PHE A 133 -8.26 -14.55 -15.57
C PHE A 133 -8.72 -14.11 -16.96
N GLN A 134 -8.45 -12.86 -17.36
CA GLN A 134 -8.86 -12.35 -18.66
C GLN A 134 -8.21 -13.13 -19.80
N ILE A 135 -6.92 -13.45 -19.69
CA ILE A 135 -6.22 -14.30 -20.65
C ILE A 135 -6.87 -15.68 -20.72
N ALA A 136 -7.13 -16.32 -19.57
CA ALA A 136 -7.77 -17.63 -19.53
C ALA A 136 -9.21 -17.63 -20.09
N SER A 137 -9.95 -16.54 -19.88
CA SER A 137 -11.28 -16.35 -20.47
C SER A 137 -11.19 -16.24 -21.99
N ASN A 138 -10.26 -15.43 -22.51
CA ASN A 138 -10.06 -15.27 -23.95
C ASN A 138 -9.59 -16.58 -24.62
N ASP A 139 -8.71 -17.33 -23.95
CA ASP A 139 -8.24 -18.66 -24.41
C ASP A 139 -9.42 -19.63 -24.52
N HIS A 140 -10.33 -19.64 -23.54
CA HIS A 140 -11.52 -20.47 -23.55
C HIS A 140 -12.50 -20.06 -24.66
N ASP A 141 -12.74 -18.76 -24.83
CA ASP A 141 -13.57 -18.23 -25.91
C ASP A 141 -13.01 -18.64 -27.29
N ALA A 142 -11.69 -18.62 -27.48
CA ALA A 142 -11.06 -19.09 -28.71
C ALA A 142 -11.24 -20.61 -28.92
N ALA A 143 -11.06 -21.41 -27.86
CA ALA A 143 -11.22 -22.86 -27.93
C ALA A 143 -12.66 -23.28 -28.25
N ILE A 144 -13.66 -22.69 -27.58
CA ILE A 144 -15.07 -23.00 -27.81
C ILE A 144 -15.53 -22.56 -29.20
N ASN A 145 -15.01 -21.44 -29.72
CA ASN A 145 -15.26 -21.00 -31.08
C ASN A 145 -14.70 -21.97 -32.13
N ARG A 146 -13.51 -22.54 -31.90
CA ARG A 146 -12.94 -23.58 -32.76
C ARG A 146 -13.77 -24.86 -32.71
N TYR A 147 -14.14 -25.30 -31.52
CA TYR A 147 -15.01 -26.47 -31.31
C TYR A 147 -16.35 -26.34 -32.02
N SER A 148 -16.98 -25.18 -31.92
CA SER A 148 -18.29 -24.90 -32.54
C SER A 148 -18.27 -24.95 -34.07
N ARG A 149 -17.08 -24.86 -34.70
CA ARG A 149 -16.89 -24.91 -36.16
C ARG A 149 -16.56 -26.31 -36.69
N LEU A 150 -16.51 -27.33 -35.83
CA LEU A 150 -16.28 -28.72 -36.26
C LEU A 150 -17.37 -29.18 -37.25
N SER A 151 -16.94 -29.82 -38.34
CA SER A 151 -17.84 -30.29 -39.39
C SER A 151 -18.60 -31.53 -38.93
N LYS A 152 -19.93 -31.46 -38.95
CA LYS A 152 -20.81 -32.64 -38.75
C LYS A 152 -20.83 -33.61 -39.94
N LYS A 153 -20.34 -33.19 -41.13
CA LYS A 153 -20.41 -33.98 -42.37
C LYS A 153 -19.11 -34.75 -42.67
N ARG A 154 -17.98 -34.32 -42.11
CA ARG A 154 -16.66 -34.92 -42.30
C ARG A 154 -15.97 -34.97 -40.95
N GLU A 155 -16.19 -36.06 -40.22
CA GLU A 155 -15.57 -36.26 -38.91
C GLU A 155 -14.13 -36.74 -39.10
N ASN A 156 -13.21 -36.10 -38.38
CA ASN A 156 -11.83 -36.53 -38.24
C ASN A 156 -11.57 -36.69 -36.73
N ASP A 157 -11.43 -37.94 -36.29
CA ASP A 157 -11.34 -38.27 -34.86
C ASP A 157 -10.16 -37.60 -34.17
N LYS A 158 -9.03 -37.46 -34.87
CA LYS A 158 -7.85 -36.79 -34.34
C LYS A 158 -8.12 -35.30 -34.09
N VAL A 159 -8.68 -34.60 -35.08
CA VAL A 159 -9.02 -33.17 -34.96
C VAL A 159 -10.10 -32.95 -33.90
N LYS A 160 -11.10 -33.84 -33.85
CA LYS A 160 -12.16 -33.80 -32.84
C LYS A 160 -11.60 -33.96 -31.43
N TYR A 161 -10.68 -34.89 -31.23
CA TYR A 161 -9.99 -35.10 -29.96
C TYR A 161 -9.19 -33.87 -29.54
N GLU A 162 -8.32 -33.35 -30.43
CA GLU A 162 -7.47 -32.18 -30.15
C GLU A 162 -8.30 -30.95 -29.75
N VAL A 163 -9.37 -30.64 -30.50
CA VAL A 163 -10.21 -29.48 -30.21
C VAL A 163 -11.06 -29.68 -28.95
N THR A 164 -11.43 -30.92 -28.61
CA THR A 164 -12.12 -31.24 -27.34
C THR A 164 -11.18 -31.07 -26.15
N GLU A 165 -9.92 -31.51 -26.28
CA GLU A 165 -8.90 -31.34 -25.24
C GLU A 165 -8.55 -29.86 -25.01
N ASP A 166 -8.48 -29.05 -26.07
CA ASP A 166 -8.30 -27.59 -25.97
C ASP A 166 -9.44 -26.93 -25.18
N VAL A 167 -10.70 -27.33 -25.40
CA VAL A 167 -11.85 -26.82 -24.64
C VAL A 167 -11.76 -27.23 -23.18
N TYR A 168 -11.41 -28.49 -22.91
CA TYR A 168 -11.28 -28.99 -21.54
C TYR A 168 -10.19 -28.25 -20.76
N THR A 169 -8.99 -28.14 -21.32
CA THR A 169 -7.84 -27.49 -20.67
C THR A 169 -8.06 -25.99 -20.47
N SER A 170 -8.58 -25.29 -21.49
CA SER A 170 -8.90 -23.86 -21.38
C SER A 170 -10.02 -23.59 -20.37
N ARG A 171 -11.10 -24.40 -20.36
CA ARG A 171 -12.19 -24.26 -19.38
C ARG A 171 -11.72 -24.51 -17.96
N LYS A 172 -10.87 -25.52 -17.75
CA LYS A 172 -10.27 -25.81 -16.44
C LYS A 172 -9.44 -24.61 -15.94
N LYS A 173 -8.60 -24.04 -16.81
CA LYS A 173 -7.77 -22.88 -16.47
C LYS A 173 -8.62 -21.63 -16.20
N GLN A 174 -9.63 -21.36 -17.02
CA GLN A 174 -10.58 -20.27 -16.81
C GLN A 174 -11.27 -20.39 -15.44
N HIS A 175 -11.82 -21.57 -15.13
CA HIS A 175 -12.51 -21.80 -13.86
C HIS A 175 -11.58 -21.59 -12.65
N GLN A 176 -10.37 -22.17 -12.67
CA GLN A 176 -9.39 -22.00 -11.58
C GLN A 176 -8.99 -20.54 -11.37
N THR A 177 -8.69 -19.83 -12.47
CA THR A 177 -8.28 -18.42 -12.40
C THR A 177 -9.42 -17.52 -11.93
N MET A 178 -10.67 -17.79 -12.34
CA MET A 178 -11.86 -17.08 -11.85
C MET A 178 -12.09 -17.31 -10.35
N MET A 179 -11.96 -18.55 -9.87
CA MET A 179 -12.07 -18.87 -8.44
C MET A 179 -11.04 -18.11 -7.60
N HIS A 180 -9.77 -18.09 -8.04
CA HIS A 180 -8.71 -17.35 -7.35
C HIS A 180 -8.99 -15.85 -7.37
N TYR A 181 -9.45 -15.31 -8.50
CA TYR A 181 -9.77 -13.90 -8.61
C TYR A 181 -10.94 -13.49 -7.70
N PHE A 182 -12.02 -14.29 -7.66
CA PHE A 182 -13.15 -14.08 -6.74
C PHE A 182 -12.71 -14.14 -5.28
N CYS A 183 -11.86 -15.10 -4.92
CA CYS A 183 -11.32 -15.22 -3.57
C CYS A 183 -10.50 -13.97 -3.17
N ALA A 184 -9.68 -13.46 -4.09
CA ALA A 184 -8.87 -12.27 -3.85
C ALA A 184 -9.75 -11.00 -3.68
N LEU A 185 -10.75 -10.79 -4.54
CA LEU A 185 -11.70 -9.69 -4.42
C LEU A 185 -12.51 -9.77 -3.12
N ASN A 186 -12.99 -10.96 -2.76
CA ASN A 186 -13.66 -11.17 -1.47
C ASN A 186 -12.74 -10.86 -0.29
N THR A 187 -11.45 -11.19 -0.39
CA THR A 187 -10.47 -10.89 0.66
C THR A 187 -10.17 -9.38 0.72
N LEU A 188 -10.18 -8.69 -0.42
CA LEU A 188 -9.97 -7.24 -0.52
C LEU A 188 -11.00 -6.46 0.30
N GLU A 189 -12.27 -6.92 0.34
CA GLU A 189 -13.33 -6.30 1.14
C GLU A 189 -13.01 -6.18 2.64
N TYR A 190 -12.23 -7.13 3.16
CA TYR A 190 -11.75 -7.11 4.54
C TYR A 190 -10.46 -6.31 4.66
N LYS A 191 -9.51 -6.55 3.74
CA LYS A 191 -8.20 -5.88 3.77
C LYS A 191 -8.33 -4.36 3.62
N LYS A 192 -9.27 -3.85 2.81
CA LYS A 192 -9.44 -2.39 2.63
C LYS A 192 -9.78 -1.65 3.92
N LYS A 193 -10.53 -2.28 4.83
CA LYS A 193 -10.87 -1.69 6.14
C LYS A 193 -9.64 -1.62 7.04
N ILE A 194 -8.87 -2.71 7.09
CA ILE A 194 -7.65 -2.78 7.91
C ILE A 194 -6.60 -1.81 7.36
N ALA A 195 -6.38 -1.81 6.05
CA ALA A 195 -5.41 -0.95 5.37
C ALA A 195 -5.70 0.56 5.52
N LEU A 196 -6.96 0.93 5.77
CA LEU A 196 -7.32 2.32 6.06
C LEU A 196 -7.08 2.67 7.54
N LEU A 197 -7.46 1.78 8.45
CA LEU A 197 -7.43 2.05 9.90
C LEU A 197 -6.04 1.91 10.52
N GLU A 198 -5.27 0.91 10.09
CA GLU A 198 -3.96 0.58 10.68
C GLU A 198 -2.94 1.73 10.53
N PRO A 199 -2.73 2.35 9.34
CA PRO A 199 -1.81 3.48 9.21
C PRO A 199 -2.24 4.71 10.01
N LEU A 200 -3.55 4.95 10.12
CA LEU A 200 -4.09 6.07 10.90
C LEU A 200 -3.86 5.86 12.40
N LEU A 201 -4.08 4.65 12.89
CA LEU A 201 -3.80 4.31 14.28
C LEU A 201 -2.31 4.45 14.59
N GLY A 202 -1.45 3.93 13.72
CA GLY A 202 0.00 4.06 13.84
C GLY A 202 0.46 5.51 13.88
N TYR A 203 -0.07 6.34 12.96
CA TYR A 203 0.18 7.78 12.96
C TYR A 203 -0.24 8.45 14.28
N MET A 204 -1.48 8.22 14.73
CA MET A 204 -2.01 8.84 15.95
C MET A 204 -1.20 8.45 17.19
N GLN A 205 -0.83 7.17 17.32
CA GLN A 205 -0.01 6.70 18.44
C GLN A 205 1.38 7.33 18.40
N ALA A 206 1.99 7.44 17.22
CA ALA A 206 3.30 8.07 17.07
C ALA A 206 3.28 9.55 17.48
N GLN A 207 2.24 10.29 17.09
CA GLN A 207 2.05 11.68 17.49
C GLN A 207 1.88 11.83 19.00
N VAL A 208 1.00 11.03 19.63
CA VAL A 208 0.77 11.06 21.08
C VAL A 208 2.08 10.79 21.85
N ASN A 209 2.85 9.79 21.41
CA ASN A 209 4.14 9.47 22.01
C ASN A 209 5.12 10.64 21.90
N MET A 210 5.20 11.28 20.73
CA MET A 210 6.08 12.43 20.50
C MET A 210 5.73 13.61 21.42
N PHE A 211 4.44 13.95 21.55
CA PHE A 211 4.00 15.01 22.48
C PHE A 211 4.31 14.67 23.94
N TRP A 212 4.19 13.40 24.33
CA TRP A 212 4.51 12.97 25.68
C TRP A 212 6.01 13.09 25.98
N ILE A 213 6.88 12.67 25.05
CA ILE A 213 8.33 12.80 25.17
C ILE A 213 8.73 14.28 25.28
N ILE A 214 8.21 15.15 24.41
CA ILE A 214 8.50 16.59 24.47
C ILE A 214 8.02 17.22 25.78
N SER A 215 6.84 16.83 26.26
CA SER A 215 6.31 17.34 27.52
C SER A 215 7.17 16.90 28.72
N ALA A 216 7.73 15.69 28.67
CA ALA A 216 8.66 15.20 29.70
C ALA A 216 10.00 15.95 29.68
N LEU A 217 10.52 16.33 28.50
CA LEU A 217 11.72 17.19 28.40
C LEU A 217 11.51 18.51 29.13
N LYS A 218 10.32 19.11 29.04
CA LYS A 218 9.97 20.35 29.75
C LYS A 218 9.98 20.22 31.29
N ALA A 219 9.88 19.02 31.84
CA ALA A 219 9.93 18.79 33.28
C ALA A 219 11.37 18.66 33.82
N LEU A 220 12.36 18.52 32.93
CA LEU A 220 13.78 18.36 33.28
C LEU A 220 14.57 19.68 33.28
N TYR A 221 13.93 20.78 32.84
CA TYR A 221 14.48 22.14 32.77
C TYR A 221 13.53 23.12 33.47
#